data_AF-A0AAD1TLF9-F1
#
_entry.id   AF-A0AAD1TLF9-F1
#
_cell.length_a   1.000
_cell.length_b   1.000
_cell.length_c   1.000
_cell.angle_alpha   90.00
_cell.angle_beta   90.00
_cell.angle_gamma   90.00
#
_symmetry.space_group_name_H-M   'P 1'
#
loop_
_entity.id
_entity.type
_entity.pdbx_description
1 polymer ?
#
loop_
_entity_poly.entity_id
_entity_poly.type
_entity_poly.pdbx_seq_one_letter_code
_entity_poly.pdbx_strand_id
1 'polypeptide(L)' 'LVHEIKNVKFPFFGEIFKFDKNGDFVNGYEIINWYFDDNGTSFKKIGYYDFINNNLTLNYSLIKWNTLNKT' A
#
# COMPACT_ATOMS: atom_id res chain seq x y z
N LEU A 1 -28.03 -8.02 1.84
CA LEU A 1 -26.59 -8.04 2.17
C LEU A 1 -25.70 -7.66 0.99
N VAL A 2 -25.70 -8.39 -0.14
CA VAL A 2 -24.85 -8.05 -1.31
C VAL A 2 -25.16 -6.65 -1.88
N HIS A 3 -26.44 -6.24 -1.88
CA HIS A 3 -26.82 -4.89 -2.31
C HIS A 3 -26.23 -3.79 -1.42
N GLU A 4 -26.15 -4.04 -0.11
CA GLU A 4 -25.58 -3.10 0.86
C GLU A 4 -24.07 -2.92 0.65
N ILE A 5 -23.35 -4.03 0.39
CA ILE A 5 -21.89 -4.02 0.16
C ILE A 5 -21.53 -3.12 -1.03
N LYS A 6 -22.37 -3.09 -2.08
CA LYS A 6 -22.15 -2.23 -3.26
C LYS A 6 -22.21 -0.72 -2.96
N ASN A 7 -22.87 -0.34 -1.86
CA ASN A 7 -23.06 1.05 -1.48
C ASN A 7 -22.17 1.47 -0.30
N VAL A 8 -21.26 0.58 0.15
CA VAL A 8 -20.37 0.86 1.28
C VAL A 8 -19.43 2.00 0.94
N LYS A 9 -19.53 3.06 1.74
CA LYS A 9 -18.62 4.22 1.73
C LYS A 9 -18.47 4.73 3.15
N PHE A 10 -17.33 4.48 3.79
CA PHE A 10 -17.09 4.91 5.17
C PHE A 10 -15.65 5.40 5.37
N PRO A 11 -15.43 6.37 6.27
CA PRO A 11 -14.09 6.78 6.64
C PRO A 11 -13.46 5.74 7.57
N PHE A 12 -12.21 5.38 7.33
CA PHE A 12 -11.41 4.49 8.18
C PHE A 12 -9.94 4.87 8.07
N PHE A 13 -9.27 5.07 9.21
CA PHE A 13 -7.88 5.53 9.29
C PHE A 13 -7.53 6.74 8.40
N GLY A 14 -8.47 7.69 8.25
CA GLY A 14 -8.26 8.91 7.45
C GLY A 14 -8.49 8.74 5.95
N GLU A 15 -8.87 7.54 5.50
CA GLU A 15 -9.19 7.24 4.10
C GLU A 15 -10.67 6.87 3.93
N ILE A 16 -11.22 7.05 2.73
CA ILE A 16 -12.59 6.62 2.43
C ILE A 16 -12.54 5.23 1.81
N PHE A 17 -13.08 4.24 2.50
CA PHE A 17 -13.22 2.87 2.02
C PHE A 17 -14.46 2.72 1.18
N LYS A 18 -14.26 2.33 -0.09
CA LYS A 18 -15.32 2.13 -1.08
C LYS A 18 -14.93 1.07 -2.11
N PHE A 19 -15.93 0.55 -2.80
CA PHE A 19 -15.77 -0.33 -3.94
C PHE A 19 -16.20 0.37 -5.23
N ASP A 20 -15.66 -0.05 -6.37
CA ASP A 20 -16.13 0.40 -7.67
C ASP A 20 -17.38 -0.39 -8.13
N LYS A 21 -17.85 -0.13 -9.35
CA LYS A 21 -19.04 -0.78 -9.93
C LYS A 21 -18.87 -2.30 -10.11
N ASN A 22 -17.63 -2.78 -10.22
CA ASN A 22 -17.29 -4.19 -10.39
C ASN A 22 -17.07 -4.89 -9.04
N GLY A 23 -16.97 -4.12 -7.95
CA GLY A 23 -16.66 -4.61 -6.61
C GLY A 23 -15.17 -4.54 -6.27
N ASP A 24 -14.37 -3.86 -7.09
CA ASP A 24 -12.94 -3.71 -6.85
C ASP A 24 -12.68 -2.68 -5.75
N PHE A 25 -11.75 -2.98 -4.86
CA PHE A 25 -11.32 -2.06 -3.81
C PHE A 25 -10.36 -1.01 -4.39
N VAL A 26 -10.68 0.27 -4.22
CA VAL A 26 -10.01 1.37 -4.95
C VAL A 26 -9.16 2.29 -4.08
N ASN A 27 -8.79 1.87 -2.87
CA ASN A 27 -7.98 2.68 -1.95
C ASN A 27 -6.47 2.49 -2.12
N GLY A 28 -6.00 2.16 -3.32
CA GLY A 28 -4.56 2.05 -3.60
C GLY A 28 -3.86 0.89 -2.90
N TYR A 29 -2.52 0.94 -2.89
CA TYR A 29 -1.66 -0.12 -2.36
C TYR A 29 -0.52 0.46 -1.53
N GLU A 30 -0.17 -0.22 -0.44
CA GLU A 30 1.08 0.06 0.27
C GLU A 30 2.26 -0.52 -0.49
N ILE A 31 3.35 0.25 -0.57
CA ILE A 31 4.61 -0.23 -1.13
C ILE A 31 5.49 -0.67 0.03
N ILE A 32 5.84 -1.96 0.04
CA ILE A 32 6.67 -2.57 1.08
C ILE A 32 8.05 -2.90 0.54
N ASN A 33 9.08 -2.70 1.37
CA ASN A 33 10.44 -3.16 1.10
C ASN A 33 10.81 -4.24 2.11
N TRP A 34 11.48 -5.28 1.61
CA TRP A 34 11.93 -6.42 2.40
C TRP A 34 13.30 -6.09 2.97
N TYR A 35 13.36 -6.07 4.30
CA TYR A 35 14.57 -5.78 5.05
C TYR A 35 15.12 -7.10 5.56
N PHE A 36 16.27 -7.49 5.05
CA PHE A 36 17.01 -8.65 5.55
C PHE A 36 18.06 -8.12 6.52
N ASP A 37 17.74 -8.19 7.81
CA ASP A 37 18.63 -7.79 8.89
C ASP A 37 19.11 -9.06 9.63
N ASP A 38 20.09 -8.95 10.53
CA ASP A 38 20.68 -10.11 11.24
C ASP A 38 19.64 -10.89 12.08
N ASN A 39 18.55 -10.22 12.47
CA ASN A 39 17.43 -10.80 13.21
C ASN A 39 16.36 -11.44 12.32
N GLY A 40 16.57 -11.50 10.99
CA GLY A 40 15.67 -12.09 10.02
C GLY A 40 15.04 -11.08 9.05
N THR A 41 13.93 -11.49 8.42
CA THR A 41 13.24 -10.67 7.42
C THR A 41 12.12 -9.84 8.07
N SER A 42 12.10 -8.54 7.79
CA SER A 42 10.99 -7.65 8.15
C SER A 42 10.44 -6.91 6.93
N PHE A 43 9.16 -6.55 6.97
CA PHE A 43 8.50 -5.78 5.91
C PHE A 43 8.26 -4.37 6.39
N LYS A 44 8.82 -3.37 5.68
CA LYS A 44 8.59 -1.96 6.01
C LYS A 44 7.85 -1.27 4.89
N LYS A 45 6.81 -0.51 5.24
CA LYS A 45 6.15 0.42 4.33
C LYS A 45 7.15 1.52 3.95
N ILE A 46 7.43 1.64 2.66
CA ILE A 46 8.29 2.67 2.09
C ILE A 46 7.52 3.67 1.22
N GLY A 47 6.23 3.42 1.01
CA GLY A 47 5.44 4.27 0.13
C GLY A 47 4.01 3.82 0.01
N TYR A 48 3.31 4.48 -0.89
CA TYR A 48 1.91 4.25 -1.19
C TYR A 48 1.64 4.60 -2.66
N TYR A 49 0.86 3.75 -3.30
CA TYR A 49 0.34 3.98 -4.63
C TYR A 49 -1.14 4.32 -4.55
N ASP A 50 -1.48 5.55 -4.93
CA ASP A 50 -2.84 6.03 -5.05
C ASP A 50 -3.41 5.62 -6.41
N PHE A 51 -4.32 4.64 -6.41
CA PHE A 51 -4.95 4.15 -7.62
C PHE A 51 -5.85 5.19 -8.28
N ILE A 52 -6.53 6.05 -7.50
CA ILE A 52 -7.50 7.02 -8.00
C ILE A 52 -6.76 8.14 -8.74
N ASN A 53 -5.67 8.62 -8.16
CA ASN A 53 -4.87 9.71 -8.73
C ASN A 53 -3.73 9.21 -9.63
N ASN A 54 -3.58 7.89 -9.80
CA ASN A 54 -2.49 7.25 -10.54
C ASN A 54 -1.11 7.79 -10.11
N ASN A 55 -0.91 7.90 -8.79
CA ASN A 55 0.25 8.57 -8.22
C ASN A 55 1.04 7.63 -7.29
N LEU A 56 2.35 7.58 -7.48
CA LEU A 56 3.26 6.78 -6.66
C LEU A 56 4.07 7.70 -5.74
N THR A 57 3.93 7.51 -4.43
CA THR A 57 4.73 8.21 -3.43
C THR A 57 5.69 7.22 -2.77
N LEU A 58 6.99 7.50 -2.84
CA LEU A 58 8.04 6.70 -2.21
C LEU A 58 8.90 7.55 -1.28
N ASN A 59 9.22 7.00 -0.12
CA ASN A 59 10.26 7.50 0.75
C ASN A 59 11.57 6.76 0.47
N TYR A 60 12.39 7.33 -0.40
CA TYR A 60 13.67 6.75 -0.83
C TYR A 60 14.65 6.52 0.33
N SER A 61 14.57 7.30 1.41
CA SER A 61 15.43 7.11 2.59
C SER A 61 15.14 5.82 3.36
N LEU A 62 13.97 5.22 3.16
CA LEU A 62 13.57 3.94 3.74
C LEU A 62 13.82 2.77 2.78
N ILE A 63 14.44 2.96 1.63
CA ILE A 63 14.70 1.85 0.72
C ILE A 63 16.04 1.20 1.10
N LYS A 64 16.01 -0.08 1.46
CA LYS A 64 17.21 -0.92 1.57
C LYS A 64 17.37 -1.75 0.31
N TRP A 65 18.43 -1.47 -0.44
CA TRP A 65 18.83 -2.28 -1.57
C TRP A 65 19.74 -3.41 -1.09
N ASN A 66 19.35 -4.65 -1.36
CA ASN A 66 20.16 -5.84 -1.01
C ASN A 66 21.04 -6.23 -2.19
N THR A 67 21.86 -5.29 -2.65
CA THR A 67 22.81 -5.52 -3.74
C THR A 67 24.07 -6.20 -3.23
N LEU A 68 24.69 -7.04 -4.07
CA LEU A 68 25.93 -7.77 -3.74
C LEU A 68 27.10 -6.83 -3.38
N ASN A 69 27.06 -5.59 -3.84
CA ASN A 69 27.97 -4.53 -3.43
C ASN A 69 27.27 -3.62 -2.43
N LYS A 70 27.42 -3.94 -1.14
CA LYS A 70 27.12 -3.01 -0.03
C LYS A 70 28.25 -1.98 0.03
N THR A 71 28.09 -0.86 -0.67
CA THR A 71 28.87 0.36 -0.43
C THR A 71 28.00 1.40 0.22
#